data_AF-A0A957MDQ7-F1
#
_entry.id   AF-A0A957MDQ7-F1
#
_cell.length_a   1.000
_cell.length_b   1.000
_cell.length_c   1.000
_cell.angle_alpha   90.00
_cell.angle_beta   90.00
_cell.angle_gamma   90.00
#
_symmetry.space_group_name_H-M   'P 1'
#
loop_
_entity.id
_entity.type
_entity.pdbx_description
1 polymer ?
#
loop_
_entity_poly.entity_id
_entity_poly.type
_entity_poly.pdbx_seq_one_letter_code
_entity_poly.pdbx_strand_id
1 'polypeptide(L)'
;AESIDLQPLLQRILAAAVYAVDAADKGGLVLADGEGTLRINALTGYRDNRMQGLRFSLDRGYAAWSYREGRALLVDDVQADPELAYTGEIEELRSIKSAIAAPLIVRGQVTGVIGLDNVQRNGAFNEDDLSVLTNIAATAALVLERARLFEEMNTQARQMAQIMQAAPQGVLLLNAGGQVMMANRVGTRDLSILADAKVGDVIERLGDQPLTNLFATPPTGPWYEARAGNRTYEIIARPISDGAAPEQWVVLIDDVTHSRQVRQQAQL
;
A
#
# COMPACT_ATOMS: atom_id res chain seq x y z
N ALA A 1 -0.62 -8.53 -9.34
CA ALA A 1 -0.31 -7.09 -9.25
C ALA A 1 1.05 -6.97 -8.58
N GLU A 2 2.05 -6.50 -9.30
CA GLU A 2 3.37 -6.21 -8.73
C GLU A 2 3.23 -5.14 -7.65
N SER A 3 3.88 -5.35 -6.51
CA SER A 3 4.13 -4.29 -5.53
C SER A 3 4.78 -3.13 -6.26
N ILE A 4 4.25 -1.92 -6.13
CA ILE A 4 4.93 -0.74 -6.64
C ILE A 4 6.17 -0.56 -5.76
N ASP A 5 7.30 -1.06 -6.23
CA ASP A 5 8.58 -0.68 -5.66
C ASP A 5 8.72 0.84 -5.84
N LEU A 6 8.60 1.57 -4.73
CA LEU A 6 8.68 3.03 -4.70
C LEU A 6 10.07 3.51 -5.15
N GLN A 7 11.08 2.66 -5.03
CA GLN A 7 12.46 3.02 -5.29
C GLN A 7 12.72 3.41 -6.77
N PRO A 8 12.32 2.60 -7.79
CA PRO A 8 12.36 3.00 -9.19
C PRO A 8 11.64 4.32 -9.49
N LEU A 9 10.49 4.57 -8.87
CA LEU A 9 9.72 5.80 -9.08
C LEU A 9 10.46 7.03 -8.55
N LEU A 10 10.96 6.94 -7.31
CA LEU A 10 11.75 7.99 -6.67
C LEU A 10 13.00 8.34 -7.50
N GLN A 11 13.69 7.32 -8.00
CA GLN A 11 14.86 7.50 -8.86
C GLN A 11 14.51 8.21 -10.17
N ARG A 12 13.39 7.87 -10.81
CA ARG A 12 12.94 8.51 -12.06
C ARG A 12 12.53 9.96 -11.85
N ILE A 13 11.85 10.28 -10.76
CA ILE A 13 11.48 11.65 -10.40
C ILE A 13 12.74 12.50 -10.22
N LEU A 14 13.70 12.00 -9.45
CA LEU A 14 14.95 12.72 -9.21
C LEU A 14 15.76 12.91 -10.50
N ALA A 15 15.87 11.86 -11.33
CA ALA A 15 16.57 11.96 -12.60
C ALA A 15 15.94 12.99 -13.55
N ALA A 16 14.60 13.07 -13.58
CA ALA A 16 13.89 14.09 -14.35
C ALA A 16 14.16 15.51 -13.80
N ALA A 17 14.26 15.67 -12.47
CA ALA A 17 14.57 16.96 -11.86
C ALA A 17 16.00 17.43 -12.20
N VAL A 18 17.00 16.55 -12.06
CA VAL A 18 18.39 16.84 -12.44
C VAL A 18 18.50 17.16 -13.93
N TYR A 19 17.76 16.44 -14.78
CA TYR A 19 17.76 16.70 -16.22
C TYR A 19 17.07 18.02 -16.61
N ALA A 20 16.03 18.43 -15.88
CA ALA A 20 15.27 19.64 -16.19
C ALA A 20 15.96 20.94 -15.76
N VAL A 21 16.98 20.87 -14.90
CA VAL A 21 17.71 22.02 -14.39
C VAL A 21 19.18 21.89 -14.79
N ASP A 22 19.57 22.61 -15.85
CA ASP A 22 20.91 22.52 -16.45
C ASP A 22 22.06 22.79 -15.46
N ALA A 23 21.81 23.61 -14.44
CA ALA A 23 22.79 23.92 -13.40
C ALA A 23 23.04 22.78 -12.40
N ALA A 24 22.21 21.72 -12.38
CA ALA A 24 22.34 20.64 -11.42
C ALA A 24 23.42 19.62 -11.83
N ASP A 25 24.46 19.46 -11.00
CA ASP A 25 25.47 18.41 -11.17
C ASP A 25 25.02 17.09 -10.51
N LYS A 26 24.28 17.23 -9.40
CA LYS A 26 23.85 16.15 -8.52
C LYS A 26 22.46 16.45 -7.97
N GLY A 27 21.86 15.45 -7.34
CA GLY A 27 20.65 15.66 -6.56
C GLY A 27 20.33 14.50 -5.64
N GLY A 28 19.46 14.78 -4.68
CA GLY A 28 18.94 13.82 -3.72
C GLY A 28 17.45 13.99 -3.50
N LEU A 29 16.76 12.88 -3.27
CA LEU A 29 15.39 12.88 -2.76
C LEU A 29 15.41 12.18 -1.40
N VAL A 30 15.02 12.92 -0.37
CA VAL A 30 14.96 12.45 1.00
C VAL A 30 13.51 12.39 1.49
N LEU A 31 13.15 11.33 2.21
CA LEU A 31 11.83 11.21 2.84
C LEU A 31 11.98 11.19 4.37
N ALA A 32 10.99 11.75 5.06
CA ALA A 32 10.91 11.63 6.51
C ALA A 32 10.62 10.18 6.88
N ASP A 33 11.35 9.64 7.86
CA ASP A 33 11.15 8.26 8.33
C ASP A 33 10.25 8.15 9.56
N GLY A 34 9.76 9.29 10.08
CA GLY A 34 8.91 9.35 11.27
C GLY A 34 9.68 9.29 12.59
N GLU A 35 11.00 9.06 12.56
CA GLU A 35 11.87 9.02 13.74
C GLU A 35 12.59 10.36 13.97
N GLY A 36 12.12 11.43 13.32
CA GLY A 36 12.74 12.74 13.38
C GLY A 36 13.97 12.90 12.48
N THR A 37 14.11 12.06 11.45
CA THR A 37 15.21 12.15 10.48
C THR A 37 14.72 12.15 9.03
N LEU A 38 15.58 12.61 8.12
CA LEU A 38 15.39 12.50 6.68
C LEU A 38 16.31 11.42 6.14
N ARG A 39 15.74 10.39 5.53
CA ARG A 39 16.49 9.31 4.90
C ARG A 39 16.64 9.57 3.41
N ILE A 40 17.83 9.33 2.87
CA ILE A 40 18.05 9.32 1.42
C ILE A 40 17.33 8.13 0.80
N ASN A 41 16.46 8.44 -0.16
CA ASN A 41 15.70 7.46 -0.91
C ASN A 41 16.08 7.42 -2.39
N ALA A 42 16.56 8.50 -2.98
CA ALA A 42 17.13 8.47 -4.33
C ALA A 42 18.31 9.43 -4.45
N LEU A 43 19.25 9.09 -5.33
CA LEU A 43 20.48 9.85 -5.56
C LEU A 43 20.81 9.90 -7.05
N THR A 44 21.32 11.03 -7.51
CA THR A 44 21.89 11.19 -8.85
C THR A 44 23.20 11.96 -8.75
N GLY A 45 24.24 11.50 -9.44
CA GLY A 45 25.55 12.17 -9.47
C GLY A 45 26.48 11.91 -8.27
N TYR A 46 26.02 11.22 -7.23
CA TYR A 46 26.82 10.81 -6.06
C TYR A 46 27.46 9.43 -6.26
N ARG A 47 28.70 9.22 -5.77
CA ARG A 47 29.46 7.96 -5.94
C ARG A 47 29.88 7.30 -4.62
N ASP A 48 29.89 8.04 -3.51
CA ASP A 48 30.23 7.53 -2.19
C ASP A 48 29.15 6.55 -1.70
N ASN A 49 29.54 5.29 -1.47
CA ASN A 49 28.63 4.23 -1.04
C ASN A 49 27.95 4.53 0.30
N ARG A 50 28.52 5.39 1.14
CA ARG A 50 27.93 5.80 2.44
C ARG A 50 26.66 6.62 2.28
N MET A 51 26.39 7.13 1.07
CA MET A 51 25.18 7.90 0.78
C MET A 51 23.91 7.03 0.76
N GLN A 52 24.04 5.74 0.46
CA GLN A 52 22.87 4.87 0.33
C GLN A 52 22.19 4.65 1.68
N GLY A 53 20.94 5.11 1.80
CA GLY A 53 20.16 4.99 3.04
C GLY A 53 20.66 5.87 4.19
N LEU A 54 21.55 6.83 3.91
CA LEU A 54 22.01 7.80 4.89
C LEU A 54 20.84 8.56 5.50
N ARG A 55 20.92 8.86 6.79
CA ARG A 55 19.96 9.67 7.52
C ARG A 55 20.57 11.00 7.95
N PHE A 56 19.80 12.06 7.79
CA PHE A 56 20.14 13.39 8.24
C PHE A 56 19.24 13.80 9.41
N SER A 57 19.83 14.45 10.42
CA SER A 57 19.03 15.13 11.44
C SER A 57 18.18 16.22 10.79
N LEU A 58 16.99 16.45 11.35
CA LEU A 58 16.14 17.57 10.98
C LEU A 58 16.64 18.92 11.47
N ASP A 59 17.75 19.00 12.22
CA ASP A 59 18.22 20.26 12.82
C ASP A 59 19.06 21.11 11.84
N ARG A 60 19.81 20.47 10.93
CA ARG A 60 20.81 21.14 10.09
C ARG A 60 20.77 20.65 8.65
N GLY A 61 21.12 21.54 7.73
CA GLY A 61 21.22 21.27 6.31
C GLY A 61 20.09 21.97 5.55
N TYR A 62 20.37 22.42 4.33
CA TYR A 62 19.38 23.09 3.48
C TYR A 62 18.13 22.22 3.23
N ALA A 63 18.28 20.89 3.09
CA ALA A 63 17.16 19.98 2.98
C ALA A 63 16.34 19.91 4.28
N ALA A 64 16.99 19.87 5.44
CA ALA A 64 16.31 19.90 6.73
C ALA A 64 15.59 21.24 6.96
N TRP A 65 16.20 22.36 6.55
CA TRP A 65 15.56 23.67 6.59
C TRP A 65 14.29 23.69 5.75
N SER A 66 14.37 23.24 4.49
CA SER A 66 13.21 23.19 3.58
C SER A 66 12.09 22.31 4.14
N TYR A 67 12.46 21.20 4.79
CA TYR A 67 11.51 20.33 5.48
C TYR A 67 10.80 21.04 6.64
N ARG A 68 11.55 21.68 7.54
CA ARG A 68 10.98 22.33 8.74
C ARG A 68 10.10 23.53 8.39
N GLU A 69 10.58 24.37 7.48
CA GLU A 69 9.87 25.59 7.09
C GLU A 69 8.71 25.30 6.11
N GLY A 70 8.72 24.13 5.47
CA GLY A 70 7.75 23.78 4.44
C GLY A 70 7.84 24.70 3.22
N ARG A 71 9.04 25.18 2.90
CA ARG A 71 9.29 26.16 1.84
C ARG A 71 10.44 25.74 0.94
N ALA A 72 10.34 26.14 -0.33
CA ALA A 72 11.43 26.03 -1.26
C ALA A 72 12.56 27.02 -0.89
N LEU A 73 13.80 26.64 -1.17
CA LEU A 73 15.00 27.39 -0.80
C LEU A 73 15.99 27.40 -1.96
N LEU A 74 16.53 28.58 -2.27
CA LEU A 74 17.67 28.79 -3.15
C LEU A 74 18.86 29.24 -2.29
N VAL A 75 20.00 28.55 -2.44
CA VAL A 75 21.22 28.79 -1.67
C VAL A 75 22.38 29.08 -2.61
N ASP A 76 22.83 30.33 -2.63
CA ASP A 76 23.95 30.77 -3.46
C ASP A 76 25.30 30.23 -2.98
N ASP A 77 25.52 30.18 -1.67
CA ASP A 77 26.72 29.61 -1.07
C ASP A 77 26.35 28.79 0.17
N VAL A 78 26.33 27.47 0.02
CA VAL A 78 25.98 26.52 1.09
C VAL A 78 27.00 26.57 2.22
N GLN A 79 28.28 26.85 1.92
CA GLN A 79 29.34 26.85 2.91
C GLN A 79 29.41 28.16 3.72
N ALA A 80 28.78 29.23 3.21
CA ALA A 80 28.69 30.51 3.91
C ALA A 80 27.76 30.45 5.14
N ASP A 81 26.81 29.51 5.18
CA ASP A 81 25.88 29.32 6.29
C ASP A 81 26.08 27.96 6.99
N PRO A 82 26.67 27.93 8.20
CA PRO A 82 26.86 26.72 8.97
C PRO A 82 25.57 25.94 9.31
N GLU A 83 24.39 26.59 9.29
CA GLU A 83 23.10 25.91 9.51
C GLU A 83 22.62 25.15 8.26
N LEU A 84 23.05 25.58 7.08
CA LEU A 84 22.70 24.95 5.80
C LEU A 84 23.78 23.96 5.33
N ALA A 85 25.03 24.16 5.74
CA ALA A 85 26.15 23.30 5.39
C ALA A 85 26.06 21.91 6.05
N TYR A 86 26.48 20.88 5.31
CA TYR A 86 26.68 19.54 5.85
C TYR A 86 28.01 19.45 6.61
N THR A 87 27.97 19.00 7.86
CA THR A 87 29.15 18.95 8.76
C THR A 87 29.67 17.54 9.02
N GLY A 88 29.17 16.53 8.30
CA GLY A 88 29.61 15.14 8.48
C GLY A 88 30.88 14.80 7.69
N GLU A 89 31.15 13.50 7.57
CA GLU A 89 32.41 12.97 7.00
C GLU A 89 32.36 12.65 5.50
N ILE A 90 31.22 12.89 4.85
CA ILE A 90 31.04 12.63 3.42
C ILE A 90 31.50 13.84 2.60
N GLU A 91 32.64 13.69 1.93
CA GLU A 91 33.29 14.76 1.17
C GLU A 91 32.43 15.27 0.01
N GLU A 92 31.67 14.39 -0.65
CA GLU A 92 30.77 14.81 -1.73
C GLU A 92 29.66 15.76 -1.26
N LEU A 93 29.21 15.65 -0.01
CA LEU A 93 28.23 16.56 0.57
C LEU A 93 28.88 17.85 1.07
N ARG A 94 30.13 17.80 1.56
CA ARG A 94 30.90 18.99 1.96
C ARG A 94 31.34 19.84 0.77
N SER A 95 31.47 19.24 -0.41
CA SER A 95 31.87 19.96 -1.63
C SER A 95 30.70 20.64 -2.36
N ILE A 96 29.47 20.54 -1.85
CA ILE A 96 28.33 21.29 -2.37
C ILE A 96 28.57 22.79 -2.16
N LYS A 97 28.49 23.53 -3.26
CA LYS A 97 28.74 24.97 -3.32
C LYS A 97 27.46 25.78 -3.34
N SER A 98 26.51 25.41 -4.20
CA SER A 98 25.17 26.00 -4.24
C SER A 98 24.13 24.89 -4.35
N ALA A 99 22.90 25.19 -3.93
CA ALA A 99 21.82 24.22 -3.93
C ALA A 99 20.44 24.90 -4.09
N ILE A 100 19.49 24.14 -4.62
CA ILE A 100 18.06 24.44 -4.52
C ILE A 100 17.34 23.25 -3.88
N ALA A 101 16.34 23.52 -3.05
CA ALA A 101 15.55 22.49 -2.39
C ALA A 101 14.06 22.84 -2.41
N ALA A 102 13.22 21.83 -2.59
CA ALA A 102 11.77 21.98 -2.57
C ALA A 102 11.12 20.88 -1.72
N PRO A 103 10.15 21.23 -0.86
CA PRO A 103 9.47 20.26 -0.01
C PRO A 103 8.45 19.44 -0.79
N LEU A 104 8.34 18.16 -0.45
CA LEU A 104 7.26 17.29 -0.90
C LEU A 104 6.10 17.45 0.09
N ILE A 105 5.02 18.11 -0.32
CA ILE A 105 3.89 18.43 0.56
C ILE A 105 2.66 17.63 0.18
N VAL A 106 2.12 16.89 1.15
CA VAL A 106 0.89 16.11 1.00
C VAL A 106 -0.09 16.55 2.09
N ARG A 107 -1.27 17.04 1.71
CA ARG A 107 -2.34 17.47 2.64
C ARG A 107 -1.84 18.45 3.72
N GLY A 108 -0.93 19.36 3.35
CA GLY A 108 -0.35 20.36 4.26
C GLY A 108 0.76 19.85 5.18
N GLN A 109 1.18 18.59 5.05
CA GLN A 109 2.32 18.02 5.77
C GLN A 109 3.50 17.81 4.83
N VAL A 110 4.70 18.16 5.28
CA VAL A 110 5.93 17.88 4.53
C VAL A 110 6.31 16.42 4.77
N THR A 111 6.43 15.65 3.70
CA THR A 111 6.75 14.20 3.74
C THR A 111 8.19 13.91 3.32
N GLY A 112 8.88 14.89 2.76
CA GLY A 112 10.25 14.79 2.29
C GLY A 112 10.70 16.04 1.57
N VAL A 113 11.88 15.99 0.95
CA VAL A 113 12.49 17.09 0.20
C VAL A 113 13.20 16.53 -1.01
N ILE A 114 13.11 17.25 -2.13
CA ILE A 114 13.97 17.06 -3.29
C ILE A 114 14.98 18.21 -3.35
N GLY A 115 16.25 17.89 -3.49
CA GLY A 115 17.35 18.85 -3.57
C GLY A 115 18.20 18.60 -4.81
N LEU A 116 18.65 19.69 -5.44
CA LEU A 116 19.62 19.68 -6.52
C LEU A 116 20.83 20.50 -6.11
N ASP A 117 22.01 19.99 -6.49
CA ASP A 117 23.28 20.47 -5.96
C ASP A 117 24.24 20.80 -7.11
N ASN A 118 25.01 21.87 -6.96
CA ASN A 118 26.14 22.19 -7.82
C ASN A 118 27.42 22.22 -6.98
N VAL A 119 28.46 21.53 -7.46
CA VAL A 119 29.76 21.42 -6.77
C VAL A 119 30.84 22.28 -7.42
N GLN A 120 30.57 22.87 -8.58
CA GLN A 120 31.53 23.64 -9.36
C GLN A 120 31.44 25.15 -9.04
N ARG A 121 30.24 25.69 -8.88
CA ARG A 121 29.97 27.14 -8.76
C ARG A 121 29.07 27.47 -7.57
N ASN A 122 29.37 28.60 -6.92
CA ASN A 122 28.41 29.30 -6.06
C ASN A 122 27.41 30.05 -6.97
N GLY A 123 26.18 30.27 -6.52
CA GLY A 123 25.13 30.97 -7.26
C GLY A 123 24.83 30.35 -8.62
N ALA A 124 24.89 29.01 -8.73
CA ALA A 124 24.67 28.32 -9.99
C ALA A 124 23.20 28.31 -10.41
N PHE A 125 22.29 28.41 -9.44
CA PHE A 125 20.84 28.33 -9.61
C PHE A 125 20.21 29.71 -9.58
N ASN A 126 19.05 29.84 -10.21
CA ASN A 126 18.20 31.03 -10.17
C ASN A 126 16.76 30.68 -9.75
N GLU A 127 15.90 31.68 -9.65
CA GLU A 127 14.49 31.51 -9.25
C GLU A 127 13.66 30.68 -10.25
N ASP A 128 13.98 30.72 -11.54
CA ASP A 128 13.32 29.87 -12.53
C ASP A 128 13.66 28.39 -12.31
N ASP A 129 14.93 28.08 -11.98
CA ASP A 129 15.35 26.72 -11.60
C ASP A 129 14.62 26.24 -10.34
N LEU A 130 14.50 27.10 -9.32
CA LEU A 130 13.74 26.80 -8.10
C LEU A 130 12.26 26.56 -8.40
N SER A 131 11.66 27.35 -9.29
CA SER A 131 10.28 27.22 -9.72
C SER A 131 10.04 25.88 -10.45
N VAL A 132 10.95 25.49 -11.34
CA VAL A 132 10.93 24.18 -12.01
C VAL A 132 10.99 23.05 -10.98
N LEU A 133 11.96 23.09 -10.06
CA LEU A 133 12.09 22.07 -9.02
C LEU A 133 10.85 22.00 -8.11
N THR A 134 10.26 23.15 -7.76
CA THR A 134 9.07 23.23 -6.92
C THR A 134 7.85 22.59 -7.60
N ASN A 135 7.66 22.80 -8.89
CA ASN A 135 6.59 22.16 -9.66
C ASN A 135 6.78 20.63 -9.76
N ILE A 136 8.02 20.18 -9.93
CA ILE A 136 8.36 18.75 -9.92
C ILE A 136 8.09 18.16 -8.53
N ALA A 137 8.50 18.84 -7.46
CA ALA A 137 8.25 18.42 -6.08
C ALA A 137 6.76 18.27 -5.76
N ALA A 138 5.93 19.23 -6.18
CA ALA A 138 4.48 19.18 -5.99
C ALA A 138 3.86 17.96 -6.71
N THR A 139 4.30 17.69 -7.95
CA THR A 139 3.84 16.54 -8.71
C THR A 139 4.31 15.23 -8.09
N ALA A 140 5.58 15.17 -7.67
CA ALA A 140 6.18 14.02 -7.02
C ALA A 140 5.45 13.66 -5.72
N ALA A 141 5.15 14.64 -4.86
CA ALA A 141 4.42 14.42 -3.62
C ALA A 141 3.08 13.71 -3.85
N LEU A 142 2.30 14.13 -4.86
CA LEU A 142 1.03 13.50 -5.20
C LEU A 142 1.18 12.08 -5.72
N VAL A 143 2.18 11.82 -6.56
CA VAL A 143 2.41 10.47 -7.12
C VAL A 143 2.87 9.50 -6.03
N LEU A 144 3.75 9.96 -5.14
CA LEU A 144 4.24 9.16 -4.01
C LEU A 144 3.12 8.82 -3.02
N GLU A 145 2.25 9.78 -2.71
CA GLU A 145 1.09 9.53 -1.85
C GLU A 145 0.16 8.48 -2.46
N ARG A 146 -0.12 8.57 -3.77
CA ARG A 146 -0.95 7.58 -4.47
C ARG A 146 -0.33 6.20 -4.43
N ALA A 147 0.97 6.09 -4.70
CA ALA A 147 1.67 4.82 -4.67
C ALA A 147 1.66 4.19 -3.26
N ARG A 148 1.85 5.02 -2.22
CA ARG A 148 1.76 4.59 -0.82
C ARG A 148 0.36 4.06 -0.48
N LEU A 149 -0.69 4.83 -0.76
CA LEU A 149 -2.08 4.42 -0.48
C LEU A 149 -2.44 3.12 -1.22
N PHE A 150 -1.95 2.95 -2.44
CA PHE A 150 -2.14 1.72 -3.20
C PHE A 150 -1.46 0.52 -2.55
N GLU A 151 -0.22 0.67 -2.06
CA GLU A 151 0.47 -0.38 -1.31
C GLU A 151 -0.20 -0.73 0.02
N GLU A 152 -0.69 0.27 0.75
CA GLU A 152 -1.45 0.06 1.99
C GLU A 152 -2.72 -0.76 1.71
N MET A 153 -3.50 -0.38 0.69
CA MET A 153 -4.70 -1.11 0.26
C MET A 153 -4.38 -2.55 -0.16
N ASN A 154 -3.31 -2.76 -0.94
CA ASN A 154 -2.89 -4.11 -1.35
C ASN A 154 -2.46 -4.95 -0.16
N THR A 155 -1.76 -4.36 0.81
CA THR A 155 -1.33 -5.05 2.02
C THR A 155 -2.52 -5.49 2.86
N GLN A 156 -3.49 -4.60 3.06
CA GLN A 156 -4.73 -4.94 3.77
C GLN A 156 -5.53 -6.04 3.03
N ALA A 157 -5.64 -5.96 1.71
CA ALA A 157 -6.31 -6.98 0.91
C ALA A 157 -5.61 -8.35 1.03
N ARG A 158 -4.26 -8.38 1.02
CA ARG A 158 -3.48 -9.60 1.25
C ARG A 158 -3.71 -10.18 2.65
N GLN A 159 -3.70 -9.34 3.68
CA GLN A 159 -3.95 -9.75 5.05
C GLN A 159 -5.35 -10.35 5.20
N MET A 160 -6.37 -9.69 4.65
CA MET A 160 -7.75 -10.21 4.66
C MET A 160 -7.84 -11.55 3.95
N ALA A 161 -7.22 -11.70 2.78
CA ALA A 161 -7.19 -12.96 2.04
C ALA A 161 -6.52 -14.08 2.86
N GLN A 162 -5.43 -13.79 3.57
CA GLN A 162 -4.77 -14.75 4.46
C GLN A 162 -5.66 -15.17 5.62
N ILE A 163 -6.34 -14.22 6.28
CA ILE A 163 -7.30 -14.51 7.35
C ILE A 163 -8.40 -15.43 6.84
N MET A 164 -9.00 -15.12 5.69
CA MET A 164 -10.05 -15.97 5.14
C MET A 164 -9.53 -17.37 4.77
N GLN A 165 -8.31 -17.47 4.22
CA GLN A 165 -7.72 -18.76 3.86
C GLN A 165 -7.38 -19.63 5.09
N ALA A 166 -7.13 -19.02 6.24
CA ALA A 166 -6.89 -19.71 7.51
C ALA A 166 -8.18 -20.13 8.24
N ALA A 167 -9.35 -19.63 7.81
CA ALA A 167 -10.62 -19.98 8.43
C ALA A 167 -10.90 -21.51 8.26
N PRO A 168 -11.25 -22.22 9.35
CA PRO A 168 -11.47 -23.67 9.31
C PRO A 168 -12.80 -24.04 8.62
N GLN A 169 -13.74 -23.10 8.56
CA GLN A 169 -15.03 -23.24 7.87
C GLN A 169 -14.92 -22.81 6.41
N GLY A 170 -15.77 -23.38 5.56
CA GLY A 170 -15.93 -22.93 4.19
C GLY A 170 -16.60 -21.56 4.16
N VAL A 171 -16.00 -20.62 3.44
CA VAL A 171 -16.54 -19.27 3.24
C VAL A 171 -16.71 -19.06 1.74
N LEU A 172 -17.94 -18.75 1.32
CA LEU A 172 -18.27 -18.37 -0.04
C LEU A 172 -18.84 -16.95 -0.05
N LEU A 173 -18.55 -16.21 -1.12
CA LEU A 173 -19.25 -14.97 -1.46
C LEU A 173 -20.03 -15.20 -2.75
N LEU A 174 -21.34 -14.97 -2.69
CA LEU A 174 -22.22 -15.10 -3.85
C LEU A 174 -22.93 -13.78 -4.12
N ASN A 175 -23.25 -13.51 -5.39
CA ASN A 175 -24.22 -12.46 -5.71
C ASN A 175 -25.66 -12.97 -5.58
N ALA A 176 -26.64 -12.07 -5.72
CA ALA A 176 -28.07 -12.39 -5.65
C ALA A 176 -28.52 -13.46 -6.69
N GLY A 177 -27.80 -13.60 -7.80
CA GLY A 177 -28.06 -14.62 -8.82
C GLY A 177 -27.42 -15.98 -8.57
N GLY A 178 -26.72 -16.17 -7.44
CA GLY A 178 -26.04 -17.42 -7.11
C GLY A 178 -24.67 -17.59 -7.78
N GLN A 179 -24.13 -16.54 -8.40
CA GLN A 179 -22.76 -16.58 -8.93
C GLN A 179 -21.75 -16.56 -7.80
N VAL A 180 -20.85 -17.55 -7.77
CA VAL A 180 -19.77 -17.62 -6.79
C VAL A 180 -18.68 -16.62 -7.15
N MET A 181 -18.59 -15.54 -6.42
CA MET A 181 -17.59 -14.48 -6.63
C MET A 181 -16.25 -14.80 -5.96
N MET A 182 -16.29 -15.50 -4.81
CA MET A 182 -15.10 -15.87 -4.05
C MET A 182 -15.37 -17.10 -3.21
N ALA A 183 -14.31 -17.88 -2.95
CA ALA A 183 -14.31 -18.97 -1.98
C ALA A 183 -12.95 -19.02 -1.28
N ASN A 184 -12.93 -19.25 0.04
CA ASN A 184 -11.69 -19.59 0.73
C ASN A 184 -11.27 -21.05 0.43
N ARG A 185 -10.10 -21.50 0.92
CA ARG A 185 -9.58 -22.84 0.63
C ARG A 185 -10.57 -23.96 0.97
N VAL A 186 -11.20 -23.88 2.14
CA VAL A 186 -12.20 -24.86 2.61
C VAL A 186 -13.48 -24.74 1.79
N GLY A 187 -13.94 -23.52 1.52
CA GLY A 187 -15.12 -23.23 0.71
C GLY A 187 -14.97 -23.73 -0.72
N THR A 188 -13.80 -23.63 -1.35
CA THR A 188 -13.54 -24.19 -2.68
C THR A 188 -13.68 -25.71 -2.69
N ARG A 189 -13.18 -26.38 -1.65
CA ARG A 189 -13.36 -27.83 -1.48
C ARG A 189 -14.84 -28.17 -1.29
N ASP A 190 -15.52 -27.47 -0.39
CA ASP A 190 -16.91 -27.75 -0.06
C ASP A 190 -17.86 -27.42 -1.22
N LEU A 191 -17.58 -26.37 -1.99
CA LEU A 191 -18.29 -26.02 -3.21
C LEU A 191 -18.20 -27.12 -4.26
N SER A 192 -17.01 -27.69 -4.47
CA SER A 192 -16.83 -28.83 -5.37
C SER A 192 -17.61 -30.06 -4.91
N ILE A 193 -17.74 -30.29 -3.60
CA ILE A 193 -18.49 -31.42 -3.04
C ILE A 193 -20.01 -31.19 -3.11
N LEU A 194 -20.47 -29.99 -2.74
CA LEU A 194 -21.89 -29.67 -2.57
C LEU A 194 -22.57 -29.27 -3.88
N ALA A 195 -21.84 -28.76 -4.86
CA ALA A 195 -22.42 -28.22 -6.09
C ALA A 195 -21.67 -28.60 -7.38
N ASP A 196 -20.56 -29.36 -7.30
CA ASP A 196 -19.68 -29.65 -8.44
C ASP A 196 -19.28 -28.40 -9.24
N ALA A 197 -19.02 -27.31 -8.51
CA ALA A 197 -18.80 -25.98 -9.06
C ALA A 197 -17.47 -25.37 -8.60
N LYS A 198 -17.05 -24.30 -9.28
CA LYS A 198 -15.87 -23.49 -8.94
C LYS A 198 -16.23 -22.00 -8.87
N VAL A 199 -15.29 -21.19 -8.37
CA VAL A 199 -15.42 -19.73 -8.39
C VAL A 199 -15.62 -19.25 -9.83
N GLY A 200 -16.62 -18.40 -10.03
CA GLY A 200 -17.08 -17.89 -11.33
C GLY A 200 -18.38 -18.53 -11.82
N ASP A 201 -18.67 -19.77 -11.38
CA ASP A 201 -19.89 -20.49 -11.78
C ASP A 201 -21.13 -19.95 -11.05
N VAL A 202 -22.29 -20.17 -11.66
CA VAL A 202 -23.60 -19.89 -11.05
C VAL A 202 -24.15 -21.19 -10.50
N ILE A 203 -24.54 -21.19 -9.22
CA ILE A 203 -25.13 -22.36 -8.56
C ILE A 203 -26.56 -22.05 -8.11
N GLU A 204 -27.42 -23.07 -8.12
CA GLU A 204 -28.82 -22.96 -7.68
C GLU A 204 -29.06 -23.59 -6.30
N ARG A 205 -28.11 -24.40 -5.82
CA ARG A 205 -28.18 -25.16 -4.56
C ARG A 205 -26.80 -25.46 -3.99
N LEU A 206 -26.75 -25.79 -2.70
CA LEU A 206 -25.60 -26.37 -2.01
C LEU A 206 -26.04 -27.68 -1.35
N GLY A 207 -25.60 -28.82 -1.89
CA GLY A 207 -26.09 -30.14 -1.52
C GLY A 207 -27.55 -30.30 -1.90
N ASP A 208 -28.37 -30.73 -0.94
CA ASP A 208 -29.83 -30.80 -1.04
C ASP A 208 -30.54 -29.49 -0.69
N GLN A 209 -29.83 -28.41 -0.36
CA GLN A 209 -30.41 -27.11 0.00
C GLN A 209 -30.43 -26.11 -1.17
N PRO A 210 -31.60 -25.72 -1.69
CA PRO A 210 -31.72 -24.65 -2.69
C PRO A 210 -31.25 -23.29 -2.15
N LEU A 211 -30.57 -22.48 -2.99
CA LEU A 211 -30.13 -21.14 -2.58
C LEU A 211 -31.30 -20.24 -2.19
N THR A 212 -32.47 -20.42 -2.80
CA THR A 212 -33.70 -19.68 -2.44
C THR A 212 -34.08 -19.84 -0.97
N ASN A 213 -33.74 -20.97 -0.36
CA ASN A 213 -33.97 -21.19 1.07
C ASN A 213 -32.90 -20.54 1.94
N LEU A 214 -31.66 -20.50 1.45
CA LEU A 214 -30.52 -19.90 2.16
C LEU A 214 -30.58 -18.37 2.14
N PHE A 215 -31.03 -17.77 1.04
CA PHE A 215 -31.15 -16.31 0.87
C PHE A 215 -32.44 -15.73 1.48
N ALA A 216 -32.85 -16.28 2.64
CA ALA A 216 -34.03 -15.81 3.35
C ALA A 216 -33.75 -14.46 4.04
N THR A 217 -34.71 -13.53 3.93
CA THR A 217 -34.66 -12.21 4.58
C THR A 217 -35.93 -12.06 5.45
N PRO A 218 -35.85 -11.68 6.75
CA PRO A 218 -34.65 -11.28 7.49
C PRO A 218 -33.72 -12.47 7.79
N PRO A 219 -32.39 -12.26 7.86
CA PRO A 219 -31.39 -13.33 7.90
C PRO A 219 -31.44 -14.21 9.17
N THR A 220 -32.35 -13.98 10.10
CA THR A 220 -32.54 -14.79 11.30
C THR A 220 -33.13 -16.16 10.97
N GLY A 221 -32.26 -17.10 10.61
CA GLY A 221 -32.56 -18.52 10.52
C GLY A 221 -31.51 -19.36 11.25
N PRO A 222 -31.87 -20.57 11.72
CA PRO A 222 -30.88 -21.55 12.19
C PRO A 222 -29.98 -21.99 11.03
N TRP A 223 -28.85 -22.63 11.34
CA TRP A 223 -28.03 -23.28 10.32
C TRP A 223 -28.85 -24.34 9.58
N TYR A 224 -28.78 -24.34 8.24
CA TYR A 224 -29.44 -25.32 7.38
C TYR A 224 -28.56 -26.56 7.26
N GLU A 225 -29.15 -27.73 7.43
CA GLU A 225 -28.42 -28.99 7.22
C GLU A 225 -28.43 -29.34 5.72
N ALA A 226 -27.24 -29.50 5.14
CA ALA A 226 -27.07 -29.97 3.78
C ALA A 226 -26.34 -31.32 3.75
N ARG A 227 -26.75 -32.20 2.83
CA ARG A 227 -26.15 -33.53 2.66
C ARG A 227 -25.56 -33.71 1.27
N ALA A 228 -24.38 -34.32 1.23
CA ALA A 228 -23.71 -34.73 0.00
C ALA A 228 -23.06 -36.11 0.21
N GLY A 229 -23.70 -37.16 -0.33
CA GLY A 229 -23.31 -38.54 -0.05
C GLY A 229 -23.37 -38.86 1.45
N ASN A 230 -22.24 -39.29 2.02
CA ASN A 230 -22.12 -39.61 3.46
C ASN A 230 -21.69 -38.41 4.33
N ARG A 231 -21.60 -37.21 3.76
CA ARG A 231 -21.20 -36.00 4.50
C ARG A 231 -22.40 -35.14 4.86
N THR A 232 -22.34 -34.55 6.06
CA THR A 232 -23.35 -33.63 6.58
C THR A 232 -22.69 -32.29 6.86
N TYR A 233 -23.26 -31.24 6.30
CA TYR A 233 -22.81 -29.86 6.41
C TYR A 233 -23.87 -29.02 7.11
N GLU A 234 -23.44 -28.06 7.89
CA GLU A 234 -24.28 -26.97 8.37
C GLU A 234 -23.94 -25.72 7.55
N ILE A 235 -24.95 -25.07 6.99
CA ILE A 235 -24.80 -23.92 6.09
C ILE A 235 -25.60 -22.74 6.62
N ILE A 236 -25.01 -21.54 6.58
CA ILE A 236 -25.74 -20.31 6.86
C ILE A 236 -25.33 -19.19 5.91
N ALA A 237 -26.31 -18.45 5.40
CA ALA A 237 -26.08 -17.30 4.53
C ALA A 237 -26.42 -16.00 5.25
N ARG A 238 -25.59 -14.97 5.05
CA ARG A 238 -25.77 -13.62 5.62
C ARG A 238 -25.56 -12.57 4.52
N PRO A 239 -26.46 -11.59 4.37
CA PRO A 239 -26.27 -10.54 3.41
C PRO A 239 -25.16 -9.57 3.84
N ILE A 240 -24.43 -9.00 2.88
CA ILE A 240 -23.41 -7.96 3.15
C ILE A 240 -24.02 -6.57 3.39
N SER A 241 -25.32 -6.40 3.07
CA SER A 241 -26.06 -5.16 3.32
C SER A 241 -27.44 -5.45 3.89
N ASP A 242 -27.91 -4.59 4.79
CA ASP A 242 -29.21 -4.73 5.47
C ASP A 242 -30.42 -4.28 4.61
N GLY A 243 -30.22 -4.18 3.28
CA GLY A 243 -31.28 -3.81 2.34
C GLY A 243 -32.28 -4.93 2.11
N ALA A 244 -33.51 -4.58 1.71
CA ALA A 244 -34.58 -5.54 1.41
C ALA A 244 -34.28 -6.47 0.21
N ALA A 245 -33.29 -6.12 -0.61
CA ALA A 245 -32.80 -6.92 -1.74
C ALA A 245 -31.26 -6.92 -1.72
N PRO A 246 -30.64 -7.81 -0.94
CA PRO A 246 -29.18 -7.85 -0.84
C PRO A 246 -28.56 -8.31 -2.16
N GLU A 247 -27.60 -7.53 -2.67
CA GLU A 247 -26.89 -7.88 -3.90
C GLU A 247 -25.85 -9.00 -3.69
N GLN A 248 -25.42 -9.20 -2.45
CA GLN A 248 -24.34 -10.11 -2.09
C GLN A 248 -24.60 -10.83 -0.77
N TRP A 249 -24.20 -12.09 -0.72
CA TRP A 249 -24.39 -13.03 0.38
C TRP A 249 -23.07 -13.71 0.74
N VAL A 250 -22.70 -13.67 2.02
CA VAL A 250 -21.65 -14.51 2.59
C VAL A 250 -22.28 -15.81 3.06
N VAL A 251 -21.78 -16.95 2.57
CA VAL A 251 -22.22 -18.28 2.99
C VAL A 251 -21.10 -18.94 3.78
N LEU A 252 -21.41 -19.34 5.01
CA LEU A 252 -20.54 -20.14 5.86
C LEU A 252 -20.98 -21.60 5.79
N ILE A 253 -20.02 -22.50 5.68
CA ILE A 253 -20.22 -23.94 5.56
C ILE A 253 -19.34 -24.61 6.63
N ASP A 254 -19.96 -25.43 7.47
CA ASP A 254 -19.28 -26.23 8.48
C ASP A 254 -19.48 -27.72 8.20
N ASP A 255 -18.39 -28.49 8.10
CA ASP A 255 -18.46 -29.95 7.92
C ASP A 255 -18.59 -30.62 9.30
N VAL A 256 -19.83 -30.91 9.68
CA VAL A 256 -20.16 -31.49 10.99
C VAL A 256 -20.19 -33.03 10.98
N THR A 257 -19.76 -33.67 9.88
CA THR A 257 -19.88 -35.12 9.67
C THR A 257 -19.28 -35.93 10.83
N HIS A 258 -18.03 -35.66 11.19
CA HIS A 258 -17.33 -36.39 12.25
C HIS A 258 -17.92 -36.09 13.65
N SER A 259 -18.15 -34.81 13.94
CA SER A 259 -18.72 -34.37 15.22
C SER A 259 -20.08 -35.00 15.52
N ARG A 260 -20.90 -35.21 14.48
CA ARG A 260 -22.20 -35.89 14.63
C ARG A 260 -22.04 -37.39 14.88
N GLN A 261 -21.17 -38.09 14.14
CA GLN A 261 -20.94 -39.51 14.35
C GLN A 261 -20.47 -39.82 15.78
N VAL A 262 -19.58 -38.98 16.33
CA VAL A 262 -19.10 -39.14 17.72
C VAL A 262 -20.22 -38.95 18.74
N ARG A 263 -21.07 -37.93 18.58
CA ARG A 263 -22.23 -37.73 19.49
C ARG A 263 -23.22 -38.88 19.42
N GLN A 264 -23.44 -39.43 18.23
CA GLN A 264 -24.37 -40.54 18.02
C GLN A 264 -23.85 -41.84 18.65
N GLN A 265 -22.53 -42.07 18.64
CA GLN A 265 -21.89 -43.20 19.32
C GLN A 265 -21.84 -43.05 20.84
N ALA A 266 -21.73 -41.83 21.37
CA ALA A 266 -21.71 -41.58 22.82
C ALA A 266 -23.10 -41.64 23.48
N GLN A 267 -24.18 -41.72 22.69
CA GLN A 267 -25.56 -41.86 23.16
C GLN A 267 -26.08 -43.32 23.10
N LEU A 268 -25.25 -44.25 22.64
CA LEU A 268 -25.49 -45.70 22.60
C LEU A 268 -24.72 -46.39 23.72
#